data_AF-A0A286EV64-F1
#
_entry.id   AF-A0A286EV64-F1
#
_cell.length_a   1.000
_cell.length_b   1.000
_cell.length_c   1.000
_cell.angle_alpha   90.00
_cell.angle_beta   90.00
_cell.angle_gamma   90.00
#
_symmetry.space_group_name_H-M   'P 1'
#
loop_
_entity.id
_entity.type
_entity.pdbx_description
1 polymer ?
#
loop_
_entity_poly.entity_id
_entity_poly.type
_entity_poly.pdbx_seq_one_letter_code
_entity_poly.pdbx_strand_id
1 'polypeptide(L)'
;MRRRDQGFENMATVLVNPAVLNDLELALMALDFRLWRVHTVETFADAPQAAFQIRRNLIEWSNGRWEIAAEWTLVWITFGESWLDGENPIPWPAHAALWDELAKYSEHVRYNLGLGGVPKLGVPREP
;
A
#
# COMPACT_ATOMS: atom_id res chain seq x y z
N MET A 1 -26.98 17.68 -2.54
CA MET A 1 -25.92 18.62 -2.11
C MET A 1 -25.46 18.27 -0.69
N ARG A 2 -24.36 17.53 -0.56
CA ARG A 2 -23.47 17.53 0.62
C ARG A 2 -22.09 17.06 0.13
N ARG A 3 -21.21 18.02 -0.14
CA ARG A 3 -19.76 17.78 -0.14
C ARG A 3 -19.38 17.33 1.27
N ARG A 4 -18.69 16.20 1.41
CA ARG A 4 -17.78 15.83 2.52
C ARG A 4 -17.38 14.37 2.34
N ASP A 5 -16.34 14.14 1.57
CA ASP A 5 -15.53 12.92 1.69
C ASP A 5 -14.18 13.19 1.00
N GLN A 6 -13.48 14.22 1.47
CA GLN A 6 -12.05 14.37 1.20
C GLN A 6 -11.33 13.43 2.18
N GLY A 7 -11.67 12.14 2.11
CA GLY A 7 -11.30 11.11 3.08
C GLY A 7 -10.01 10.47 2.63
N PHE A 8 -8.94 10.71 3.38
CA PHE A 8 -7.72 9.92 3.28
C PHE A 8 -8.06 8.45 3.59
N GLU A 9 -7.65 7.53 2.73
CA GLU A 9 -7.77 6.11 3.00
C GLU A 9 -6.50 5.63 3.69
N ASN A 10 -6.67 4.80 4.72
CA ASN A 10 -5.58 4.21 5.46
C ASN A 10 -4.89 3.18 4.55
N MET A 11 -3.74 3.56 3.99
CA MET A 11 -2.96 2.71 3.08
C MET A 11 -1.53 2.54 3.57
N ALA A 12 -1.00 1.33 3.44
CA ALA A 12 0.43 1.09 3.62
C ALA A 12 1.15 1.27 2.28
N THR A 13 2.22 2.07 2.26
CA THR A 13 3.08 2.20 1.09
C THR A 13 4.27 1.25 1.23
N VAL A 14 4.41 0.34 0.28
CA VAL A 14 5.38 -0.75 0.32
C VAL A 14 6.13 -0.83 -1.01
N LEU A 15 7.45 -1.00 -0.95
CA LEU A 15 8.26 -1.43 -2.09
C LEU A 15 8.40 -2.94 -2.01
N VAL A 16 8.04 -3.64 -3.09
CA VAL A 16 8.01 -5.11 -3.16
C VAL A 16 8.91 -5.58 -4.28
N ASN A 17 9.78 -6.54 -3.98
CA ASN A 17 10.57 -7.23 -4.98
C ASN A 17 9.62 -7.92 -5.99
N PRO A 18 9.73 -7.65 -7.30
CA PRO A 18 8.85 -8.20 -8.32
C PRO A 18 8.76 -9.74 -8.31
N ALA A 19 9.83 -10.42 -7.85
CA ALA A 19 9.88 -11.87 -7.78
C ALA A 19 8.88 -12.49 -6.78
N VAL A 20 8.48 -11.75 -5.73
CA VAL A 20 7.54 -12.24 -4.70
C VAL A 20 6.18 -11.55 -4.77
N LEU A 21 5.96 -10.67 -5.77
CA LEU A 21 4.79 -9.81 -5.81
C LEU A 21 3.47 -10.59 -5.86
N ASN A 22 3.42 -11.63 -6.70
CA ASN A 22 2.22 -12.46 -6.84
C ASN A 22 1.96 -13.31 -5.59
N ASP A 23 3.02 -13.85 -4.97
CA ASP A 23 2.91 -14.65 -3.74
C ASP A 23 2.43 -13.77 -2.57
N LEU A 24 2.96 -12.55 -2.46
CA LEU A 24 2.53 -11.58 -1.48
C LEU A 24 1.07 -11.16 -1.70
N GLU A 25 0.68 -10.90 -2.94
CA GLU A 25 -0.71 -10.55 -3.28
C GLU A 25 -1.67 -11.65 -2.84
N LEU A 26 -1.35 -12.92 -3.11
CA LEU A 26 -2.16 -14.06 -2.68
C LEU A 26 -2.24 -14.18 -1.15
N ALA A 27 -1.13 -13.99 -0.43
CA ALA A 27 -1.09 -14.03 1.03
C ALA A 27 -1.93 -12.90 1.65
N LEU A 28 -1.85 -11.70 1.08
CA LEU A 28 -2.63 -10.54 1.50
C LEU A 28 -4.13 -10.75 1.25
N MET A 29 -4.51 -11.29 0.08
CA MET A 29 -5.91 -11.60 -0.22
C MET A 29 -6.52 -12.61 0.77
N ALA A 30 -5.74 -13.61 1.21
CA ALA A 30 -6.20 -14.58 2.20
C ALA A 30 -6.52 -13.96 3.58
N LEU A 31 -5.96 -12.78 3.86
CA LEU A 31 -6.19 -11.99 5.06
C LEU A 31 -7.15 -10.80 4.80
N ASP A 32 -7.84 -10.78 3.66
CA ASP A 32 -8.70 -9.67 3.21
C ASP A 32 -7.96 -8.32 3.14
N PHE A 33 -6.70 -8.33 2.71
CA PHE A 33 -5.98 -7.14 2.25
C PHE A 33 -5.98 -7.09 0.73
N ARG A 34 -6.00 -5.87 0.16
CA ARG A 34 -5.90 -5.66 -1.30
C ARG A 34 -4.63 -4.90 -1.63
N LEU A 35 -3.89 -5.42 -2.61
CA LEU A 35 -2.67 -4.82 -3.14
C LEU A 35 -2.99 -4.05 -4.43
N TRP A 36 -2.48 -2.83 -4.53
CA TRP A 36 -2.62 -1.95 -5.69
C TRP A 36 -1.26 -1.54 -6.20
N ARG A 37 -0.95 -1.84 -7.46
CA ARG A 37 0.29 -1.36 -8.08
C ARG A 37 0.13 0.13 -8.40
N VAL A 38 0.99 0.98 -7.85
CA VAL A 38 0.83 2.43 -8.00
C VAL A 38 0.98 2.87 -9.45
N HIS A 39 1.82 2.20 -10.23
CA HIS A 39 2.02 2.53 -11.64
C HIS A 39 0.81 2.20 -12.53
N THR A 40 -0.20 1.48 -12.03
CA THR A 40 -1.44 1.15 -12.77
C THR A 40 -2.66 1.90 -12.24
N VAL A 41 -2.53 2.77 -11.23
CA VAL A 41 -3.68 3.50 -10.70
C VAL A 41 -4.03 4.68 -11.60
N GLU A 42 -5.28 4.73 -12.07
CA GLU A 42 -5.79 5.82 -12.93
C GLU A 42 -5.99 7.14 -12.18
N THR A 43 -5.76 7.14 -10.86
CA THR A 43 -5.85 8.34 -10.01
C THR A 43 -4.80 9.39 -10.36
N PHE A 44 -3.69 9.00 -10.99
CA PHE A 44 -2.66 9.93 -11.48
C PHE A 44 -2.69 10.04 -13.00
N ALA A 45 -2.54 11.27 -13.51
CA ALA A 45 -2.42 11.53 -14.95
C ALA A 45 -1.16 10.89 -15.56
N ASP A 46 -0.10 10.70 -14.77
CA ASP A 46 1.11 9.96 -15.13
C ASP A 46 1.54 9.07 -13.95
N ALA A 47 0.84 7.94 -13.81
CA ALA A 47 1.04 6.98 -12.72
C ALA A 47 2.46 6.36 -12.69
N PRO A 48 3.10 6.02 -13.83
CA PRO A 48 4.48 5.57 -13.85
C PRO A 48 5.46 6.59 -13.29
N GLN A 49 5.35 7.86 -13.69
CA GLN A 49 6.22 8.91 -13.20
C GLN A 49 5.98 9.19 -11.71
N ALA A 50 4.72 9.19 -11.27
CA ALA A 50 4.39 9.34 -9.85
C ALA A 50 4.99 8.21 -9.02
N ALA A 51 4.89 6.95 -9.48
CA ALA A 51 5.46 5.80 -8.79
C ALA A 51 6.99 5.89 -8.69
N PHE A 52 7.66 6.34 -9.75
CA PHE A 52 9.11 6.57 -9.75
C PHE A 52 9.52 7.59 -8.69
N GLN A 53 8.82 8.73 -8.62
CA GLN A 53 9.14 9.80 -7.68
C GLN A 53 8.89 9.38 -6.22
N ILE A 54 7.78 8.70 -5.94
CA ILE A 54 7.48 8.20 -4.59
C ILE A 54 8.55 7.20 -4.15
N ARG A 55 8.94 6.26 -5.02
CA ARG A 55 10.00 5.29 -4.73
C ARG A 55 11.33 5.98 -4.44
N ARG A 56 11.72 6.95 -5.26
CA ARG A 56 12.95 7.74 -5.06
C ARG A 56 12.96 8.41 -3.69
N ASN A 57 11.86 9.09 -3.33
CA ASN A 57 11.74 9.77 -2.03
C ASN A 57 11.85 8.79 -0.85
N LEU A 58 11.28 7.58 -0.96
CA LEU A 58 11.39 6.55 0.08
C LEU A 58 12.84 6.06 0.26
N ILE A 59 13.57 5.87 -0.84
CA ILE A 59 14.97 5.44 -0.81
C ILE A 59 15.86 6.54 -0.22
N GLU A 60 15.66 7.79 -0.64
CA GLU A 60 16.37 8.95 -0.09
C GLU A 60 16.08 9.12 1.41
N TRP A 61 14.81 9.02 1.83
CA TRP A 61 14.43 9.04 3.25
C TRP A 61 15.07 7.90 4.05
N SER A 62 15.27 6.73 3.43
CA SER A 62 15.92 5.59 4.08
C SER A 62 17.43 5.80 4.32
N ASN A 63 18.01 6.89 3.81
CA ASN A 63 19.46 7.17 3.79
C ASN A 63 20.27 6.04 3.16
N GLY A 64 19.84 5.56 1.98
CA GLY A 64 20.55 4.54 1.21
C GLY A 64 20.34 3.09 1.69
N ARG A 65 19.69 2.86 2.84
CA ARG A 65 19.41 1.51 3.35
C ARG A 65 18.55 0.67 2.39
N TRP A 66 17.76 1.32 1.54
CA TRP A 66 16.84 0.68 0.60
C TRP A 66 17.29 0.79 -0.86
N GLU A 67 18.58 1.04 -1.15
CA GLU A 67 19.09 1.10 -2.53
C GLU A 67 18.78 -0.16 -3.35
N ILE A 68 18.80 -1.34 -2.74
CA ILE A 68 18.42 -2.60 -3.39
C ILE A 68 16.97 -2.58 -3.92
N ALA A 69 16.11 -1.73 -3.37
CA ALA A 69 14.72 -1.57 -3.76
C ALA A 69 14.50 -0.51 -4.86
N ALA A 70 15.57 0.02 -5.47
CA ALA A 70 15.49 1.01 -6.55
C ALA A 70 14.64 0.55 -7.75
N GLU A 71 14.66 -0.74 -8.04
CA GLU A 71 13.88 -1.34 -9.14
C GLU A 71 12.64 -2.11 -8.64
N TRP A 72 12.33 -2.02 -7.35
CA TRP A 72 11.18 -2.73 -6.78
C TRP A 72 9.87 -2.03 -7.15
N THR A 73 8.79 -2.82 -7.14
CA THR A 73 7.44 -2.34 -7.45
C THR A 73 6.89 -1.58 -6.27
N LEU A 74 6.47 -0.34 -6.50
CA LEU A 74 5.73 0.43 -5.52
C LEU A 74 4.28 -0.03 -5.51
N VAL A 75 3.81 -0.45 -4.33
CA VAL A 75 2.44 -0.90 -4.11
C VAL A 75 1.81 -0.17 -2.92
N TRP A 76 0.50 -0.03 -2.99
CA TRP A 76 -0.35 0.37 -1.88
C TRP A 76 -1.16 -0.82 -1.40
N ILE A 77 -1.19 -1.02 -0.08
CA ILE A 77 -2.00 -2.05 0.53
C ILE A 77 -3.15 -1.37 1.27
N THR A 78 -4.37 -1.79 0.91
CA THR A 78 -5.64 -1.34 1.50
C THR A 78 -6.27 -2.46 2.30
N PHE A 79 -7.12 -2.10 3.25
CA PHE A 79 -7.85 -3.02 4.11
C PHE A 79 -9.19 -3.37 3.47
N GLY A 80 -9.50 -4.66 3.39
CA GLY A 80 -10.80 -5.16 2.93
C GLY A 80 -11.90 -4.98 3.97
N GLU A 81 -13.10 -5.41 3.60
CA GLU A 81 -14.33 -5.18 4.38
C GLU A 81 -14.32 -5.88 5.74
N SER A 82 -13.62 -7.01 5.87
CA SER A 82 -13.53 -7.75 7.14
C SER A 82 -12.80 -6.95 8.23
N TRP A 83 -12.03 -5.93 7.84
CA TRP A 83 -11.32 -5.04 8.75
C TRP A 83 -12.06 -3.73 9.04
N LEU A 84 -13.14 -3.45 8.30
CA LEU A 84 -13.95 -2.24 8.42
C LEU A 84 -15.05 -2.45 9.47
N ASP A 85 -14.70 -2.46 10.75
CA ASP A 85 -15.66 -2.57 11.85
C ASP A 85 -16.24 -1.19 12.24
N GLY A 86 -17.04 -0.60 11.34
CA GLY A 86 -18.00 0.48 11.62
C GLY A 86 -17.48 1.85 12.10
N GLU A 87 -16.36 1.92 12.82
CA GLU A 87 -15.75 3.13 13.36
C GLU A 87 -14.32 3.28 12.85
N ASN A 88 -14.01 4.46 12.33
CA ASN A 88 -12.62 4.91 12.21
C ASN A 88 -12.07 5.17 13.62
N PRO A 89 -10.87 4.70 13.97
CA PRO A 89 -9.79 4.19 13.10
C PRO A 89 -9.79 2.66 12.91
N ILE A 90 -9.12 2.19 11.85
CA ILE A 90 -8.87 0.77 11.61
C ILE A 90 -8.32 0.09 12.88
N PRO A 91 -8.85 -1.08 13.27
CA PRO A 91 -8.41 -1.75 14.48
C PRO A 91 -6.92 -2.07 14.43
N TRP A 92 -6.20 -1.84 15.54
CA TRP A 92 -4.79 -2.25 15.69
C TRP A 92 -4.51 -3.71 15.29
N PRO A 93 -5.40 -4.69 15.56
CA PRO A 93 -5.21 -6.06 15.06
C PRO A 93 -5.04 -6.16 13.54
N ALA A 94 -5.71 -5.31 12.76
CA ALA A 94 -5.56 -5.29 11.30
C ALA A 94 -4.16 -4.81 10.90
N HIS A 95 -3.65 -3.79 11.60
CA HIS A 95 -2.29 -3.31 11.39
C HIS A 95 -1.25 -4.36 11.75
N ALA A 96 -1.42 -5.02 12.90
CA ALA A 96 -0.54 -6.10 13.35
C ALA A 96 -0.51 -7.24 12.33
N ALA A 97 -1.68 -7.70 11.86
CA ALA A 97 -1.78 -8.75 10.86
C ALA A 97 -1.05 -8.37 9.55
N LEU A 98 -1.19 -7.12 9.09
CA LEU A 98 -0.46 -6.63 7.92
C LEU A 98 1.06 -6.65 8.13
N TRP A 99 1.54 -6.14 9.26
CA TRP A 99 2.98 -6.10 9.53
C TRP A 99 3.58 -7.48 9.77
N ASP A 100 2.84 -8.38 10.42
CA ASP A 100 3.25 -9.78 10.62
C ASP A 100 3.37 -10.50 9.28
N GLU A 101 2.45 -10.26 8.34
CA GLU A 101 2.55 -10.83 7.00
C GLU A 101 3.75 -10.25 6.24
N LEU A 102 3.92 -8.93 6.25
CA LEU A 102 5.06 -8.27 5.59
C LEU A 102 6.42 -8.70 6.19
N ALA A 103 6.48 -8.99 7.48
CA ALA A 103 7.70 -9.43 8.16
C ALA A 103 8.20 -10.78 7.62
N LYS A 104 7.30 -11.67 7.17
CA LYS A 104 7.67 -12.94 6.51
C LYS A 104 8.43 -12.71 5.20
N TYR A 105 8.23 -11.57 4.56
CA TYR A 105 8.90 -11.17 3.32
C TYR A 105 9.97 -10.10 3.57
N SER A 106 10.51 -9.97 4.79
CA SER A 106 11.42 -8.89 5.19
C SER A 106 12.66 -8.72 4.28
N GLU A 107 13.13 -9.77 3.62
CA GLU A 107 14.21 -9.67 2.62
C GLU A 107 13.77 -9.05 1.29
N HIS A 108 12.47 -9.12 0.99
CA HIS A 108 11.84 -8.79 -0.29
C HIS A 108 10.84 -7.63 -0.24
N VAL A 109 10.60 -7.03 0.93
CA VAL A 109 9.74 -5.83 1.08
C VAL A 109 10.44 -4.73 1.86
N ARG A 110 10.16 -3.47 1.52
CA ARG A 110 10.55 -2.28 2.31
C ARG A 110 9.33 -1.40 2.50
N TYR A 111 9.05 -1.03 3.75
CA TYR A 111 7.91 -0.19 4.10
C TYR A 111 8.27 0.68 5.30
N ASN A 112 7.57 1.80 5.41
CA ASN A 112 7.61 2.62 6.61
C ASN A 112 6.46 2.20 7.54
N LEU A 113 6.67 2.22 8.86
CA LEU A 113 5.67 1.85 9.86
C LEU A 113 4.58 2.95 10.08
N GLY A 114 4.34 3.78 9.06
CA GLY A 114 3.30 4.80 9.05
C GLY A 114 2.30 4.52 7.94
N LEU A 115 1.01 4.54 8.26
CA LEU A 115 -0.02 4.62 7.23
C LEU A 115 -0.02 6.05 6.67
N GLY A 116 0.29 6.18 5.39
CA GLY A 116 0.19 7.44 4.69
C GLY A 116 -1.25 7.66 4.27
N GLY A 117 -1.84 8.81 4.61
CA GLY A 117 -3.11 9.22 4.02
C GLY A 117 -2.91 9.53 2.54
N VAL A 118 -3.25 8.59 1.67
CA VAL A 118 -3.27 8.81 0.22
C VAL A 118 -4.70 9.24 -0.17
N PRO A 119 -4.87 10.17 -1.13
CA PRO A 119 -6.19 10.48 -1.67
C PRO A 119 -6.90 9.20 -2.11
N LYS A 120 -8.16 9.01 -1.68
CA LYS A 120 -8.99 7.84 -1.99
C LYS A 120 -8.79 7.38 -3.44
N LEU A 121 -8.37 6.13 -3.61
CA LEU A 121 -8.36 5.49 -4.92
C LEU A 121 -9.80 5.37 -5.39
N GLY A 122 -10.09 5.88 -6.59
CA GLY A 122 -11.36 5.67 -7.26
C GLY A 122 -11.47 4.23 -7.75
N VAL A 123 -11.57 3.26 -6.83
CA VAL A 123 -11.84 1.87 -7.19
C VAL A 123 -13.33 1.73 -7.47
N PRO A 124 -13.76 1.13 -8.60
CA PRO A 124 -15.14 0.73 -8.78
C PRO A 124 -15.47 -0.32 -7.72
N ARG A 125 -16.32 0.04 -6.75
CA ARG A 125 -16.97 -0.94 -5.89
C ARG A 125 -18.07 -1.55 -6.73
N GLU A 126 -17.96 -2.82 -7.09
CA GLU A 126 -19.07 -3.51 -7.75
C GLU A 126 -20.31 -3.48 -6.83
N PRO A 127 -21.50 -3.22 -7.40
CA PRO A 127 -22.75 -2.99 -6.65
C PRO A 127 -23.34 -4.24 -6.00
#